data_AF-A0A6A6VN23-F1
#
_entry.id   AF-A0A6A6VN23-F1
#
_cell.length_a   1.000
_cell.length_b   1.000
_cell.length_c   1.000
_cell.angle_alpha   90.00
_cell.angle_beta   90.00
_cell.angle_gamma   90.00
#
_symmetry.space_group_name_H-M   'P 1'
#
loop_
_entity.id
_entity.type
_entity.pdbx_description
1 polymer ?
#
loop_
_entity_poly.entity_id
_entity_poly.type
_entity_poly.pdbx_seq_one_letter_code
_entity_poly.pdbx_strand_id
1 'polypeptide(L)'
;MSLPVPANPSISEPQDGQRRPTAGDRMSSSSSASESDADQPRCDSLKSSRPRLGSRKSSGTIIIPRDSEEVELKEEEYDDGDARTMSPRRSSEEIEKMGQEARQALIEQAKALQQSLMEIVDRVEIVKSEHEKLEGGNRFLQSYIGELMQTSKITAAGAAKNKGKTRGRVTK
;
A
#
# COMPACT_ATOMS: atom_id res chain seq x y z
N MET A 1 -26.69 40.87 -4.71
CA MET A 1 -26.86 39.43 -5.01
C MET A 1 -25.50 38.79 -4.88
N SER A 2 -25.21 38.24 -3.69
CA SER A 2 -23.90 37.68 -3.34
C SER A 2 -23.96 36.16 -3.48
N LEU A 3 -23.05 35.58 -4.24
CA LEU A 3 -22.91 34.13 -4.41
C LEU A 3 -22.08 33.54 -3.27
N PRO A 4 -22.37 32.31 -2.80
CA PRO A 4 -21.63 31.68 -1.71
C PRO A 4 -20.32 31.03 -2.20
N VAL A 5 -19.30 31.10 -1.36
CA VAL A 5 -17.96 30.49 -1.54
C VAL A 5 -18.05 28.99 -1.21
N PRO A 6 -17.44 28.08 -2.00
CA PRO A 6 -17.37 26.67 -1.62
C PRO A 6 -16.35 26.45 -0.51
N ALA A 7 -16.79 25.68 0.50
CA ALA A 7 -16.04 25.31 1.68
C ALA A 7 -14.86 24.36 1.36
N ASN A 8 -13.73 24.62 2.03
CA ASN A 8 -12.50 23.85 1.96
C ASN A 8 -12.62 22.60 2.87
N PRO A 9 -12.38 21.37 2.39
CA PRO A 9 -12.34 20.22 3.28
C PRO A 9 -11.03 20.21 4.08
N SER A 10 -11.15 20.46 5.39
CA SER A 10 -10.10 20.25 6.37
C SER A 10 -9.56 18.82 6.29
N ILE A 11 -8.26 18.70 6.02
CA ILE A 11 -7.46 17.51 6.28
C ILE A 11 -7.49 17.25 7.79
N SER A 12 -8.09 16.13 8.17
CA SER A 12 -7.95 15.55 9.51
C SER A 12 -6.75 14.61 9.49
N GLU A 13 -5.65 15.04 10.09
CA GLU A 13 -4.59 14.14 10.59
C GLU A 13 -5.17 13.17 11.63
N PRO A 14 -4.57 11.97 11.71
CA PRO A 14 -4.19 11.49 13.02
C PRO A 14 -2.71 11.12 13.03
N GLN A 15 -1.90 11.98 13.65
CA GLN A 15 -0.70 11.52 14.34
C GLN A 15 -1.12 11.20 15.77
N ASP A 16 -0.84 9.98 16.25
CA ASP A 16 0.33 9.68 17.06
C ASP A 16 0.10 8.37 17.81
N GLY A 17 1.18 7.62 18.07
CA GLY A 17 1.12 6.56 19.08
C GLY A 17 1.80 5.24 18.75
N GLN A 18 3.14 5.27 18.69
CA GLN A 18 3.96 4.46 19.61
C GLN A 18 3.85 2.92 19.49
N ARG A 19 4.82 2.29 18.80
CA ARG A 19 5.91 1.47 19.42
C ARG A 19 6.52 0.51 18.41
N ARG A 20 7.82 0.67 18.18
CA ARG A 20 8.72 -0.39 17.71
C ARG A 20 9.56 -0.86 18.91
N PRO A 21 9.60 -2.16 19.19
CA PRO A 21 10.89 -2.84 19.42
C PRO A 21 10.90 -4.22 18.71
N THR A 22 11.83 -4.46 17.79
CA THR A 22 13.02 -5.32 17.96
C THR A 22 12.76 -6.79 18.32
N ALA A 23 13.27 -7.67 17.45
CA ALA A 23 13.81 -8.99 17.73
C ALA A 23 12.87 -10.09 18.25
N GLY A 24 12.54 -11.02 17.34
CA GLY A 24 12.56 -12.45 17.63
C GLY A 24 11.39 -13.04 18.43
N ASP A 25 10.29 -13.33 17.75
CA ASP A 25 9.27 -14.30 18.21
C ASP A 25 9.45 -15.55 17.34
N ARG A 26 10.23 -16.58 17.70
CA ARG A 26 10.05 -17.53 18.80
C ARG A 26 8.58 -17.97 18.96
N MET A 27 8.30 -19.12 18.38
CA MET A 27 7.12 -19.94 18.62
C MET A 27 6.83 -20.06 20.13
N SER A 28 5.65 -19.68 20.56
CA SER A 28 5.04 -20.16 21.81
C SER A 28 3.53 -20.15 21.68
N SER A 29 3.00 -21.35 21.78
CA SER A 29 1.60 -21.75 21.81
C SER A 29 0.88 -21.11 22.98
N SER A 30 -0.09 -20.23 22.72
CA SER A 30 -1.05 -19.80 23.74
C SER A 30 -2.13 -20.87 23.90
N SER A 31 -1.97 -21.63 24.97
CA SER A 31 -3.04 -22.38 25.61
C SER A 31 -4.02 -21.37 26.23
N SER A 32 -5.30 -21.53 25.95
CA SER A 32 -6.38 -20.73 26.53
C SER A 32 -6.48 -21.03 28.03
N ALA A 33 -5.96 -20.13 28.87
CA ALA A 33 -6.27 -20.07 30.30
C ALA A 33 -7.40 -19.04 30.48
N SER A 34 -8.58 -19.53 30.87
CA SER A 34 -9.72 -18.69 31.23
C SER A 34 -9.64 -18.37 32.70
N GLU A 35 -9.40 -17.09 33.01
CA GLU A 35 -9.61 -16.52 34.35
C GLU A 35 -10.83 -15.60 34.25
N SER A 36 -11.90 -15.88 34.99
CA SER A 36 -13.01 -14.95 35.19
C SER A 36 -13.51 -15.13 36.61
N ASP A 37 -13.38 -14.07 37.42
CA ASP A 37 -13.88 -14.01 38.80
C ASP A 37 -14.98 -12.94 38.91
N ALA A 38 -15.93 -13.22 39.80
CA ALA A 38 -17.03 -12.43 40.35
C ALA A 38 -18.33 -12.20 39.54
N ASP A 39 -19.37 -12.91 40.02
CA ASP A 39 -20.82 -12.64 40.02
C ASP A 39 -21.65 -12.83 38.74
N GLN A 40 -22.25 -14.03 38.57
CA GLN A 40 -23.66 -14.23 38.15
C GLN A 40 -24.13 -15.70 38.31
N PRO A 41 -25.46 -15.96 38.46
CA PRO A 41 -26.00 -17.21 38.99
C PRO A 41 -25.90 -18.40 38.03
N ARG A 42 -25.76 -19.58 38.64
CA ARG A 42 -25.54 -20.91 38.04
C ARG A 42 -26.59 -21.25 36.98
N CYS A 43 -26.17 -21.39 35.72
CA CYS A 43 -26.89 -22.15 34.70
C CYS A 43 -26.09 -23.44 34.44
N ASP A 44 -26.43 -24.50 35.18
CA ASP A 44 -25.95 -25.86 34.96
C ASP A 44 -26.69 -26.48 33.77
N SER A 45 -26.07 -26.52 32.60
CA SER A 45 -26.26 -27.65 31.67
C SER A 45 -25.28 -27.63 30.51
N LEU A 46 -24.57 -28.76 30.37
CA LEU A 46 -23.96 -29.27 29.12
C LEU A 46 -22.68 -28.59 28.60
N LYS A 47 -21.75 -28.20 29.47
CA LYS A 47 -20.33 -28.24 29.07
C LYS A 47 -19.86 -29.67 29.24
N SER A 48 -19.95 -30.48 28.18
CA SER A 48 -19.29 -31.79 28.16
C SER A 48 -17.80 -31.58 28.37
N SER A 49 -17.36 -31.75 29.61
CA SER A 49 -15.95 -31.72 29.98
C SER A 49 -15.23 -32.74 29.10
N ARG A 50 -14.33 -32.26 28.24
CA ARG A 50 -13.50 -33.15 27.42
C ARG A 50 -12.82 -34.13 28.37
N PRO A 51 -12.95 -35.45 28.17
CA PRO A 51 -12.29 -36.44 29.01
C PRO A 51 -10.82 -36.08 29.14
N ARG A 52 -10.28 -36.07 30.37
CA ARG A 52 -8.88 -35.74 30.58
C ARG A 52 -8.03 -36.72 29.76
N LEU A 53 -7.30 -36.19 28.78
CA LEU A 53 -6.35 -36.96 28.00
C LEU A 53 -5.31 -37.50 29.00
N GLY A 54 -5.40 -38.80 29.32
CA GLY A 54 -4.41 -39.47 30.15
C GLY A 54 -3.02 -39.27 29.55
N SER A 55 -1.96 -39.33 30.36
CA SER A 55 -0.60 -39.10 29.87
C SER A 55 -0.23 -40.17 28.84
N ARG A 56 -0.44 -39.86 27.56
CA ARG A 56 0.00 -40.73 26.48
C ARG A 56 1.50 -40.49 26.31
N LYS A 57 2.26 -41.57 26.22
CA LYS A 57 3.65 -41.56 25.78
C LYS A 57 3.69 -40.77 24.47
N SER A 58 4.64 -39.83 24.33
CA SER A 58 4.81 -39.08 23.07
C SER A 58 5.01 -40.09 21.94
N SER A 59 3.97 -40.36 21.15
CA SER A 59 4.11 -41.08 19.89
C SER A 59 4.94 -40.16 19.00
N GLY A 60 6.07 -40.66 18.51
CA GLY A 60 7.03 -39.87 17.75
C GLY A 60 6.40 -39.09 16.60
N THR A 61 7.17 -38.15 16.08
CA THR A 61 6.81 -37.28 14.96
C THR A 61 6.19 -38.06 13.79
N ILE A 62 5.01 -37.61 13.34
CA ILE A 62 4.28 -38.15 12.17
C ILE A 62 4.95 -37.76 10.84
N ILE A 63 6.03 -36.97 10.88
CA ILE A 63 6.74 -36.49 9.69
C ILE A 63 7.59 -37.63 9.12
N ILE A 64 7.08 -38.27 8.08
CA ILE A 64 7.82 -39.21 7.24
C ILE A 64 8.50 -38.40 6.12
N PRO A 65 9.83 -38.53 5.92
CA PRO A 65 10.52 -37.91 4.79
C PRO A 65 9.87 -38.30 3.47
N ARG A 66 9.78 -37.37 2.52
CA ARG A 66 9.09 -37.58 1.24
C ARG A 66 9.66 -38.73 0.40
N ASP A 67 10.89 -39.13 0.67
CA ASP A 67 11.61 -40.14 -0.10
C ASP A 67 11.56 -41.53 0.58
N SER A 68 10.72 -41.73 1.59
CA SER A 68 10.56 -43.05 2.23
C SER A 68 9.74 -43.99 1.35
N GLU A 69 10.22 -45.24 1.22
CA GLU A 69 9.58 -46.31 0.43
C GLU A 69 8.16 -46.65 0.91
N GLU A 70 7.78 -46.25 2.12
CA GLU A 70 6.47 -46.57 2.72
C GLU A 70 5.37 -45.56 2.33
N VAL A 71 5.72 -44.46 1.64
CA VAL A 71 4.76 -43.46 1.11
C VAL A 71 4.46 -43.72 -0.37
N GLU A 72 4.35 -44.99 -0.77
CA GLU A 72 3.75 -45.31 -2.06
C GLU A 72 2.25 -45.01 -1.94
N LEU A 73 1.78 -43.98 -2.67
CA LEU A 73 0.36 -43.69 -2.83
C LEU A 73 -0.29 -44.85 -3.58
N LYS A 74 -0.60 -45.91 -2.86
CA LYS A 74 -1.37 -47.03 -3.39
C LYS A 74 -2.71 -46.46 -3.82
N GLU A 75 -3.11 -46.71 -5.06
CA GLU A 75 -4.50 -46.47 -5.48
C GLU A 75 -5.38 -47.37 -4.62
N GLU A 76 -5.87 -46.79 -3.52
CA GLU A 76 -6.83 -47.44 -2.64
C GLU A 76 -8.15 -47.53 -3.40
N GLU A 77 -8.55 -48.76 -3.72
CA GLU A 77 -9.90 -49.05 -4.21
C GLU A 77 -10.88 -48.83 -3.06
N TYR A 78 -11.66 -47.76 -3.16
CA TYR A 78 -12.64 -47.40 -2.15
C TYR A 78 -13.88 -48.30 -2.28
N ASP A 79 -14.34 -48.83 -1.15
CA ASP A 79 -15.55 -49.65 -1.06
C ASP A 79 -16.82 -48.81 -1.34
N ASP A 80 -17.87 -49.44 -1.87
CA ASP A 80 -19.16 -48.82 -2.21
C ASP A 80 -19.86 -48.22 -0.97
N GLY A 81 -19.48 -48.65 0.24
CA GLY A 81 -19.94 -48.14 1.53
C GLY A 81 -19.04 -47.09 2.18
N ASP A 82 -17.96 -46.64 1.54
CA ASP A 82 -17.01 -45.72 2.17
C ASP A 82 -17.65 -44.33 2.40
N ALA A 83 -17.75 -43.91 3.66
CA ALA A 83 -18.23 -42.59 4.04
C ALA A 83 -17.46 -41.43 3.35
N ARG A 84 -16.22 -41.65 2.92
CA ARG A 84 -15.42 -40.68 2.17
C ARG A 84 -15.98 -40.42 0.77
N THR A 85 -16.62 -41.40 0.14
CA THR A 85 -17.30 -41.24 -1.17
C THR A 85 -18.72 -40.69 -0.99
N MET A 86 -19.32 -40.88 0.18
CA MET A 86 -20.68 -40.44 0.52
C MET A 86 -20.80 -38.98 1.01
N SER A 87 -19.68 -38.29 1.24
CA SER A 87 -19.70 -36.86 1.50
C SER A 87 -20.02 -36.10 0.21
N PRO A 88 -20.92 -35.09 0.20
CA PRO A 88 -21.18 -34.29 -0.99
C PRO A 88 -19.89 -33.60 -1.48
N ARG A 89 -19.21 -34.24 -2.43
CA ARG A 89 -18.08 -33.66 -3.16
C ARG A 89 -18.69 -32.84 -4.30
N ARG A 90 -18.20 -31.61 -4.50
CA ARG A 90 -18.46 -30.88 -5.75
C ARG A 90 -18.11 -31.80 -6.92
N SER A 91 -18.93 -31.84 -7.95
CA SER A 91 -18.62 -32.64 -9.13
C SER A 91 -17.26 -32.19 -9.69
N SER A 92 -16.48 -33.11 -10.25
CA SER A 92 -15.19 -32.78 -10.87
C SER A 92 -15.30 -31.64 -11.89
N GLU A 93 -16.42 -31.60 -12.62
CA GLU A 93 -16.80 -30.52 -13.55
C GLU A 93 -16.95 -29.16 -12.86
N GLU A 94 -17.58 -29.08 -11.69
CA GLU A 94 -17.74 -27.83 -10.94
C GLU A 94 -16.38 -27.30 -10.44
N ILE A 95 -15.48 -28.20 -10.02
CA ILE A 95 -14.13 -27.84 -9.58
C ILE A 95 -13.29 -27.28 -10.74
N GLU A 96 -13.36 -27.92 -11.91
CA GLU A 96 -12.68 -27.43 -13.10
C GLU A 96 -13.20 -26.04 -13.51
N LYS A 97 -14.53 -25.85 -13.50
CA LYS A 97 -15.17 -24.58 -13.82
C LYS A 97 -14.71 -23.46 -12.89
N MET A 98 -14.70 -23.69 -11.58
CA MET A 98 -14.19 -22.69 -10.61
C MET A 98 -12.70 -22.36 -10.86
N GLY A 99 -11.89 -23.36 -11.23
CA GLY A 99 -10.48 -23.15 -11.57
C GLY A 99 -10.30 -22.31 -12.85
N GLN A 100 -11.18 -22.49 -13.84
CA GLN A 100 -11.20 -21.66 -15.05
C GLN A 100 -11.66 -20.22 -14.73
N GLU A 101 -12.73 -20.06 -13.95
CA GLU A 101 -13.23 -18.74 -13.52
C GLU A 101 -12.18 -17.96 -12.72
N ALA A 102 -11.48 -18.62 -11.78
CA ALA A 102 -10.40 -17.99 -11.02
C ALA A 102 -9.26 -17.50 -11.92
N ARG A 103 -8.87 -18.31 -12.91
CA ARG A 103 -7.85 -17.91 -13.90
C ARG A 103 -8.32 -16.74 -14.76
N GLN A 104 -9.57 -16.77 -15.20
CA GLN A 104 -10.18 -15.70 -15.98
C GLN A 104 -10.18 -14.38 -15.20
N ALA A 105 -10.60 -14.42 -13.93
CA ALA A 105 -10.64 -13.25 -13.05
C ALA A 105 -9.24 -12.67 -12.82
N LEU A 106 -8.22 -13.52 -12.64
CA LEU A 106 -6.83 -13.05 -12.51
C LEU A 106 -6.34 -12.37 -13.78
N ILE A 107 -6.66 -12.91 -14.96
CA ILE A 107 -6.29 -12.31 -16.25
C ILE A 107 -6.99 -10.95 -16.42
N GLU A 108 -8.27 -10.86 -16.06
CA GLU A 108 -9.03 -9.62 -16.14
C GLU A 108 -8.47 -8.53 -15.22
N GLN A 109 -8.13 -8.89 -13.97
CA GLN A 109 -7.46 -7.97 -13.05
C GLN A 109 -6.11 -7.50 -13.59
N ALA A 110 -5.30 -8.41 -14.14
CA ALA A 110 -4.02 -8.05 -14.74
C ALA A 110 -4.19 -7.06 -15.90
N LYS A 111 -5.19 -7.26 -16.76
CA LYS A 111 -5.52 -6.34 -17.86
C LYS A 111 -5.96 -4.97 -17.36
N ALA A 112 -6.84 -4.92 -16.37
CA ALA A 112 -7.29 -3.67 -15.77
C ALA A 112 -6.13 -2.87 -15.17
N LEU A 113 -5.21 -3.55 -14.48
CA LEU A 113 -4.00 -2.95 -13.94
C LEU A 113 -3.07 -2.43 -15.05
N GLN A 114 -2.86 -3.20 -16.12
CA GLN A 114 -2.06 -2.76 -17.27
C GLN A 114 -2.64 -1.50 -17.92
N GLN A 115 -3.97 -1.45 -18.11
CA GLN A 115 -4.65 -0.29 -18.65
C GLN A 115 -4.51 0.93 -17.74
N SER A 116 -4.69 0.76 -16.43
CA SER A 116 -4.50 1.83 -15.45
C SER A 116 -3.07 2.37 -15.44
N LEU A 117 -2.06 1.50 -15.56
CA LEU A 117 -0.67 1.93 -15.66
C LEU A 117 -0.39 2.72 -16.94
N MET A 118 -0.95 2.29 -18.07
CA MET A 118 -0.79 3.00 -19.33
C MET A 118 -1.40 4.41 -19.27
N GLU A 119 -2.59 4.54 -18.68
CA GLU A 119 -3.22 5.84 -18.45
C GLU A 119 -2.38 6.76 -17.54
N ILE A 120 -1.77 6.21 -16.50
CA ILE A 120 -0.87 6.98 -15.62
C ILE A 120 0.35 7.47 -16.39
N VAL A 121 0.95 6.62 -17.23
CA VAL A 121 2.10 7.00 -18.07
C VAL A 121 1.74 8.17 -18.98
N ASP A 122 0.60 8.10 -19.67
CA ASP A 122 0.13 9.18 -20.55
C ASP A 122 -0.05 10.50 -19.79
N ARG A 123 -0.64 10.45 -18.58
CA ARG A 123 -0.78 11.64 -17.71
C ARG A 123 0.57 12.21 -17.29
N VAL A 124 1.54 11.37 -16.97
CA VAL A 124 2.90 11.80 -16.62
C VAL A 124 3.60 12.46 -17.80
N GLU A 125 3.42 11.95 -19.02
CA GLU A 125 3.97 12.56 -20.23
C GLU A 125 3.40 13.96 -20.49
N ILE A 126 2.09 14.14 -20.31
CA ILE A 126 1.45 15.45 -20.42
C ILE A 126 2.07 16.43 -19.42
N VAL A 127 2.12 16.06 -18.14
CA VAL A 127 2.69 16.90 -17.08
C VAL A 127 4.16 17.22 -17.35
N LYS A 128 4.94 16.26 -17.84
CA LYS A 128 6.34 16.48 -18.21
C LYS A 128 6.48 17.52 -19.32
N SER A 129 5.65 17.42 -20.36
CA SER A 129 5.67 18.38 -21.48
C SER A 129 5.26 19.80 -21.06
N GLU A 130 4.30 19.91 -20.13
CA GLU A 130 3.88 21.20 -19.56
C GLU A 130 4.97 21.79 -18.66
N HIS A 131 5.60 20.95 -17.84
CA HIS A 131 6.71 21.34 -17.00
C HIS A 131 7.88 21.88 -17.83
N GLU A 132 8.25 21.21 -18.92
CA GLU A 132 9.32 21.67 -19.82
C GLU A 132 9.00 23.05 -20.42
N LYS A 133 7.75 23.29 -20.81
CA LYS A 133 7.29 24.61 -21.30
C LYS A 133 7.39 25.68 -20.23
N LEU A 134 6.92 25.38 -19.01
CA LEU A 134 6.97 26.32 -17.89
C LEU A 134 8.41 26.62 -17.47
N GLU A 135 9.27 25.60 -17.45
CA GLU A 135 10.69 25.76 -17.15
C GLU A 135 11.39 26.60 -18.23
N GLY A 136 11.13 26.33 -19.51
CA GLY A 136 11.63 27.14 -20.62
C GLY A 136 11.17 28.60 -20.54
N GLY A 137 9.89 28.83 -20.25
CA GLY A 137 9.34 30.17 -20.04
C GLY A 137 9.97 30.88 -18.83
N ASN A 138 10.17 30.18 -17.72
CA ASN A 138 10.81 30.74 -16.52
C ASN A 138 12.27 31.10 -16.78
N ARG A 139 13.02 30.25 -17.49
CA ARG A 139 14.39 30.56 -17.93
C ARG A 139 14.41 31.81 -18.81
N PHE A 140 13.49 31.91 -19.78
CA PHE A 140 13.39 33.09 -20.65
C PHE A 140 13.13 34.37 -19.83
N LEU A 141 12.18 34.34 -18.89
CA LEU A 141 11.88 35.49 -18.03
C LEU A 141 13.07 35.89 -17.17
N GLN A 142 13.79 34.92 -16.60
CA GLN A 142 14.99 35.18 -15.80
C GLN A 142 16.10 35.84 -16.64
N SER A 143 16.35 35.33 -17.85
CA SER A 143 17.31 35.95 -18.79
C SER A 143 16.90 37.38 -19.15
N TYR A 144 15.63 37.61 -19.49
CA TYR A 144 15.12 38.93 -19.83
C TYR A 144 15.25 39.93 -18.67
N ILE A 145 14.90 39.52 -17.45
CA ILE A 145 15.07 40.34 -16.24
C ILE A 145 16.56 40.63 -16.02
N GLY A 146 17.43 39.62 -16.16
CA GLY A 146 18.88 39.78 -16.04
C GLY A 146 19.44 40.83 -17.01
N GLU A 147 19.07 40.75 -18.28
CA GLU A 147 19.46 41.71 -19.33
C GLU A 147 18.91 43.11 -19.05
N LEU A 148 17.63 43.21 -18.65
CA LEU A 148 17.00 44.49 -18.32
C LEU A 148 17.67 45.15 -17.12
N MET A 149 18.02 44.38 -16.08
CA MET A 149 18.74 44.89 -14.91
C MET A 149 20.17 45.32 -15.28
N GLN A 150 20.86 44.57 -16.14
CA GLN A 150 22.21 44.90 -16.60
C GLN A 150 22.22 46.20 -17.41
N THR A 151 21.31 46.33 -18.38
CA THR A 151 21.15 47.54 -19.19
C THR A 151 20.74 48.74 -18.33
N SER A 152 19.83 48.55 -17.35
CA SER A 152 19.42 49.59 -16.40
C SER A 152 20.59 50.10 -15.54
N LYS A 153 21.48 49.21 -15.08
CA LYS A 153 22.70 49.60 -14.33
C LYS A 153 23.67 50.42 -15.20
N ILE A 154 23.89 50.01 -16.45
CA ILE A 154 24.83 50.67 -17.37
C ILE A 154 24.31 52.06 -17.77
N THR A 155 23.03 52.17 -18.12
CA THR A 155 22.39 53.43 -18.53
C THR A 155 22.29 54.43 -17.39
N ALA A 156 21.96 53.99 -16.16
CA ALA A 156 21.94 54.86 -14.98
C ALA A 156 23.35 55.36 -14.59
N ALA A 157 24.38 54.51 -14.68
CA ALA A 157 25.76 54.92 -14.44
C ALA A 157 26.32 55.89 -15.50
N GLY A 158 25.85 55.79 -16.75
CA GLY A 158 26.21 56.70 -17.84
C GLY A 158 25.63 58.11 -17.70
N ALA A 159 24.40 58.23 -17.18
CA ALA A 159 23.74 59.53 -17.00
C ALA A 159 24.33 60.37 -15.84
N ALA A 160 24.92 59.74 -14.83
CA ALA A 160 25.49 60.43 -13.67
C ALA A 160 26.83 61.15 -13.96
N LYS A 161 27.60 60.73 -14.98
CA LYS A 161 28.92 61.34 -15.28
C LYS A 161 28.83 62.70 -16.00
N ASN A 162 27.69 63.06 -16.59
CA ASN A 162 27.56 64.29 -17.39
C ASN A 162 26.90 65.47 -16.63
N LYS A 163 26.49 65.31 -15.37
CA LYS A 163 25.82 66.35 -14.58
C LYS A 163 26.67 66.84 -13.40
N GLY A 164 27.91 67.23 -13.69
CA GLY A 164 28.87 67.59 -12.63
C GLY A 164 29.99 68.53 -13.05
N LYS A 165 29.77 69.53 -13.93
CA LYS A 165 30.76 70.61 -14.10
C LYS A 165 30.21 71.91 -14.71
N THR A 166 29.18 72.50 -14.13
CA THR A 166 28.83 73.91 -14.44
C THR A 166 28.14 74.57 -13.26
N ARG A 167 28.90 74.99 -12.25
CA ARG A 167 28.49 76.09 -11.36
C ARG A 167 29.66 76.60 -10.52
N GLY A 168 30.11 77.80 -10.84
CA GLY A 168 31.17 78.49 -10.08
C GLY A 168 31.83 79.63 -10.86
N ARG A 169 31.06 80.51 -11.51
CA ARG A 169 31.57 81.81 -11.98
C ARG A 169 31.36 82.81 -10.84
N VAL A 170 32.40 83.02 -10.05
CA VAL A 170 32.50 84.13 -9.10
C VAL A 170 32.74 85.41 -9.91
N THR A 171 31.78 86.33 -9.87
CA THR A 171 31.97 87.71 -10.36
C THR A 171 32.26 88.61 -9.17
N LYS A 172 33.40 89.29 -9.24
CA LYS A 172 33.83 90.35 -8.34
C LYS A 172 33.47 91.70 -8.96
#